data_AF-A0A1V8TBA5-F1
#
_entry.id   AF-A0A1V8TBA5-F1
#
_cell.length_a   1.000
_cell.length_b   1.000
_cell.length_c   1.000
_cell.angle_alpha   90.00
_cell.angle_beta   90.00
_cell.angle_gamma   90.00
#
_symmetry.space_group_name_H-M   'P 1'
#
loop_
_entity.id
_entity.type
_entity.pdbx_description
1 polymer ?
#
loop_
_entity_poly.entity_id
_entity_poly.type
_entity_poly.pdbx_seq_one_letter_code
_entity_poly.pdbx_strand_id
1 'polypeptide(L)'
;MACKCDATQKCGAADRLSVYADSSWVQTLFARPSYKSWNLMACYSDSTGSRTLQNGVSLAANGGAANASIANCMSACQTLGYSFCGAEFSQECFASNTPPAT
;
A
#
# COMPACT_ATOMS: atom_id res chain seq x y z
N MET A 1 0.95 -2.16 -22.03
CA MET A 1 1.19 -2.25 -23.47
C MET A 1 2.26 -3.30 -23.71
N ALA A 2 2.12 -4.12 -24.77
CA ALA A 2 3.16 -5.10 -25.10
C ALA A 2 4.43 -4.39 -25.59
N CYS A 3 5.60 -4.98 -25.35
CA CYS A 3 6.85 -4.42 -25.87
C CYS A 3 6.89 -4.59 -27.39
N LYS A 4 7.41 -3.59 -28.11
CA LYS A 4 7.49 -3.61 -29.58
C LYS A 4 8.35 -4.76 -30.11
N CYS A 5 9.42 -5.11 -29.40
CA CYS A 5 10.40 -6.12 -29.82
C CYS A 5 10.28 -7.45 -29.07
N ASP A 6 9.37 -7.55 -28.10
CA ASP A 6 9.02 -8.79 -27.41
C ASP A 6 7.56 -8.71 -26.95
N ALA A 7 6.64 -9.23 -27.76
CA ALA A 7 5.22 -9.14 -27.50
C ALA A 7 4.77 -9.97 -26.27
N THR A 8 5.63 -10.84 -25.73
CA THR A 8 5.34 -11.64 -24.53
C THR A 8 5.44 -10.82 -23.24
N GLN A 9 6.15 -9.69 -23.28
CA GLN A 9 6.40 -8.82 -22.14
C GLN A 9 5.48 -7.59 -22.13
N LYS A 10 5.34 -6.96 -20.95
CA LYS A 10 4.66 -5.67 -20.79
C LYS A 10 5.68 -4.56 -20.53
N CYS A 11 5.73 -3.55 -21.39
CA CYS A 11 6.67 -2.42 -21.31
C CYS A 11 5.97 -1.09 -21.00
N GLY A 12 5.23 -1.03 -19.90
CA GLY A 12 4.49 0.19 -19.54
C GLY A 12 3.23 0.46 -20.39
N ALA A 13 2.61 1.63 -20.22
CA ALA A 13 1.44 2.15 -20.94
C ALA A 13 1.37 3.68 -20.78
N ALA A 14 0.28 4.35 -21.22
CA ALA A 14 0.11 5.81 -21.26
C ALA A 14 0.79 6.59 -20.10
N ASP A 15 0.55 6.17 -18.85
CA ASP A 15 1.15 6.77 -17.64
C ASP A 15 1.84 5.74 -16.74
N ARG A 16 2.31 4.62 -17.31
CA ARG A 16 2.94 3.53 -16.55
C ARG A 16 4.36 3.30 -17.03
N LEU A 17 5.32 3.47 -16.14
CA LEU A 17 6.74 3.21 -16.38
C LEU A 17 7.16 1.90 -15.71
N SER A 18 7.66 0.95 -16.50
CA SER A 18 8.33 -0.25 -15.97
C SER A 18 9.77 0.12 -15.58
N VAL A 19 10.04 0.26 -14.29
CA VAL A 19 11.35 0.64 -13.76
C VAL A 19 12.14 -0.61 -13.38
N TYR A 20 13.38 -0.71 -13.85
CA TYR A 20 14.34 -1.75 -13.50
C TYR A 20 15.55 -1.07 -12.86
N ALA A 21 16.16 -1.72 -11.89
CA ALA A 21 17.33 -1.21 -11.20
C ALA A 21 18.51 -2.15 -11.46
N ASP A 22 19.71 -1.60 -11.63
CA ASP A 22 20.93 -2.41 -11.71
C ASP A 22 21.28 -3.02 -10.34
N SER A 23 22.27 -3.91 -10.31
CA SER A 23 22.67 -4.63 -9.09
C SER A 23 23.29 -3.74 -8.00
N SER A 24 23.50 -2.46 -8.26
CA SER A 24 24.03 -1.48 -7.29
C SER A 24 22.94 -0.62 -6.65
N TRP A 25 21.70 -0.70 -7.16
CA TRP A 25 20.62 0.10 -6.64
C TRP A 25 20.13 -0.42 -5.28
N VAL A 26 19.99 0.50 -4.33
CA VAL A 26 19.42 0.24 -3.01
C VAL A 26 18.04 0.91 -2.96
N GLN A 27 17.01 0.13 -2.63
CA GLN A 27 15.65 0.63 -2.51
C GLN A 27 15.57 1.74 -1.46
N THR A 28 15.30 2.95 -1.91
CA THR A 28 15.02 4.11 -1.03
C THR A 28 13.52 4.40 -0.90
N LEU A 29 12.65 3.64 -1.58
CA LEU A 29 11.21 3.73 -1.34
C LEU A 29 10.88 3.04 -0.01
N PHE A 30 10.50 3.82 0.99
CA PHE A 30 10.29 3.37 2.37
C PHE A 30 8.89 2.85 2.67
N ALA A 31 8.16 2.34 1.66
CA ALA A 31 7.00 1.51 1.96
C ALA A 31 7.52 0.31 2.75
N ARG A 32 7.28 0.32 4.06
CA ARG A 32 7.90 -0.62 5.00
C ARG A 32 7.55 -2.04 4.53
N PRO A 33 8.52 -2.85 4.05
CA PRO A 33 8.22 -4.10 3.35
C PRO A 33 7.44 -5.08 4.22
N SER A 34 7.72 -5.07 5.52
CA SER A 34 6.99 -5.83 6.51
C SER A 34 6.96 -5.15 7.89
N TYR A 35 5.91 -5.47 8.65
CA TYR A 35 5.76 -5.11 10.06
C TYR A 35 5.06 -6.24 10.82
N LYS A 36 5.81 -6.93 11.71
CA LYS A 36 5.30 -8.11 12.41
C LYS A 36 4.77 -9.15 11.40
N SER A 37 3.49 -9.52 11.47
CA SER A 37 2.82 -10.45 10.57
C SER A 37 2.31 -9.81 9.27
N TRP A 38 2.43 -8.49 9.11
CA TRP A 38 1.98 -7.76 7.92
C TRP A 38 3.10 -7.69 6.89
N ASN A 39 2.78 -8.04 5.65
CA ASN A 39 3.67 -7.89 4.50
C ASN A 39 3.02 -6.94 3.49
N LEU A 40 3.81 -6.05 2.89
CA LEU A 40 3.33 -5.18 1.82
C LEU A 40 2.93 -6.03 0.61
N MET A 41 1.66 -5.94 0.20
CA MET A 41 1.17 -6.61 -1.01
C MET A 41 1.57 -5.86 -2.27
N ALA A 42 1.16 -4.60 -2.37
CA ALA A 42 1.45 -3.68 -3.45
C ALA A 42 1.03 -2.26 -3.03
N CYS A 43 1.37 -1.26 -3.86
CA CYS A 43 0.74 0.05 -3.80
C CYS A 43 -0.52 0.03 -4.68
N TYR A 44 -1.68 0.26 -4.08
CA TYR A 44 -2.96 0.35 -4.77
C TYR A 44 -3.35 1.80 -5.00
N SER A 45 -4.08 2.07 -6.08
CA SER A 45 -4.75 3.37 -6.25
C SER A 45 -5.98 3.41 -5.37
N ASP A 46 -6.21 4.52 -4.68
CA ASP A 46 -7.40 4.74 -3.85
C ASP A 46 -8.12 6.02 -4.29
N SER A 47 -9.44 6.06 -4.11
CA SER A 47 -10.25 7.25 -4.38
C SER A 47 -11.49 7.26 -3.49
N THR A 48 -11.98 8.45 -3.14
CA THR A 48 -13.20 8.59 -2.32
C THR A 48 -14.44 7.95 -2.94
N GLY A 49 -14.53 7.91 -4.28
CA GLY A 49 -15.63 7.26 -5.00
C GLY A 49 -15.50 5.74 -5.16
N SER A 50 -14.30 5.20 -4.94
CA SER A 50 -14.00 3.76 -5.04
C SER A 50 -12.83 3.44 -4.12
N ARG A 51 -13.12 3.29 -2.82
CA ARG A 51 -12.13 2.97 -1.79
C ARG A 51 -11.64 1.54 -1.96
N THR A 52 -10.33 1.38 -1.99
CA THR A 52 -9.63 0.09 -2.02
C THR A 52 -9.79 -0.63 -0.69
N LEU A 53 -9.74 0.12 0.42
CA LEU A 53 -10.04 -0.36 1.77
C LEU A 53 -11.17 0.49 2.35
N GLN A 54 -12.31 -0.12 2.63
CA GLN A 54 -13.57 0.58 2.85
C GLN A 54 -13.70 1.20 4.24
N ASN A 55 -12.94 0.72 5.23
CA ASN A 55 -13.09 1.14 6.62
C ASN A 55 -11.96 2.06 7.04
N GLY A 56 -12.29 3.28 7.47
CA GLY A 56 -11.33 4.16 8.14
C GLY A 56 -10.97 3.64 9.53
N VAL A 57 -9.69 3.70 9.88
CA VAL A 57 -9.17 3.26 11.18
C VAL A 57 -8.66 4.46 11.97
N SER A 58 -9.23 4.67 13.15
CA SER A 58 -8.82 5.74 14.05
C SER A 58 -7.50 5.42 14.75
N LEU A 59 -6.59 6.39 14.77
CA LEU A 59 -5.35 6.36 15.55
C LEU A 59 -5.47 7.06 16.91
N ALA A 60 -6.68 7.33 17.42
CA ALA A 60 -6.86 8.02 18.70
C ALA A 60 -6.09 7.34 19.86
N ALA A 61 -6.08 6.01 19.90
CA ALA A 61 -5.33 5.23 20.90
C ALA A 61 -3.80 5.27 20.70
N ASN A 62 -3.33 5.78 19.56
CA ASN A 62 -1.92 5.86 19.18
C ASN A 62 -1.42 7.32 19.15
N GLY A 63 -2.15 8.27 19.72
CA GLY A 63 -1.81 9.71 19.71
C GLY A 63 -2.25 10.46 18.45
N GLY A 64 -3.20 9.90 17.70
CA GLY A 64 -3.86 10.55 16.57
C GLY A 64 -3.01 10.64 15.30
N ALA A 65 -3.43 11.51 14.39
CA ALA A 65 -2.82 11.71 13.08
C ALA A 65 -1.33 12.08 13.14
N ALA A 66 -0.89 12.80 14.18
CA ALA A 66 0.51 13.20 14.37
C ALA A 66 1.46 12.00 14.56
N ASN A 67 0.93 10.86 14.99
CA ASN A 67 1.68 9.62 15.19
C ASN A 67 1.41 8.58 14.10
N ALA A 68 0.83 8.99 12.96
CA ALA A 68 0.59 8.09 11.87
C ALA A 68 1.90 7.48 11.36
N SER A 69 1.92 6.16 11.32
CA SER A 69 3.03 5.36 10.80
C SER A 69 2.47 4.02 10.37
N ILE A 70 3.19 3.32 9.49
CA ILE A 70 2.82 1.95 9.11
C ILE A 70 2.63 1.08 10.35
N ALA A 71 3.54 1.17 11.33
CA ALA A 71 3.46 0.39 12.56
C ALA A 71 2.17 0.65 13.36
N ASN A 72 1.76 1.92 13.47
CA ASN A 72 0.56 2.30 14.21
C ASN A 72 -0.71 1.94 13.44
N CYS A 73 -0.77 2.15 12.12
CA CYS A 73 -1.92 1.70 11.31
C CYS A 73 -2.11 0.18 11.41
N MET A 74 -1.06 -0.61 11.20
CA MET A 74 -1.14 -2.07 11.29
C MET A 74 -1.54 -2.56 12.69
N SER A 75 -1.04 -1.92 13.74
CA SER A 75 -1.41 -2.27 15.13
C SER A 75 -2.87 -1.93 15.45
N ALA A 76 -3.37 -0.80 14.95
CA ALA A 76 -4.78 -0.42 15.09
C ALA A 76 -5.69 -1.38 14.31
N CYS A 77 -5.36 -1.70 13.06
CA CYS A 77 -6.06 -2.70 12.25
C CYS A 77 -6.10 -4.08 12.92
N GLN A 78 -4.96 -4.52 13.49
CA GLN A 78 -4.86 -5.79 14.20
C GLN A 78 -5.74 -5.83 15.45
N THR A 79 -5.75 -4.74 16.24
CA THR A 79 -6.62 -4.62 17.43
C THR A 79 -8.10 -4.70 17.05
N LEU A 80 -8.47 -4.18 15.89
CA LEU A 80 -9.84 -4.20 15.36
C LEU A 80 -10.19 -5.50 14.60
N GLY A 81 -9.24 -6.43 14.46
CA GLY A 81 -9.48 -7.73 13.83
C GLY A 81 -9.60 -7.71 12.30
N TYR A 82 -9.02 -6.71 11.63
CA TYR A 82 -9.03 -6.65 10.17
C TYR A 82 -7.95 -7.53 9.53
N SER A 83 -8.24 -8.05 8.33
CA SER A 83 -7.31 -8.90 7.55
C SER A 83 -6.44 -8.12 6.57
N PHE A 84 -6.89 -6.95 6.13
CA PHE A 84 -6.20 -6.05 5.22
C PHE A 84 -6.12 -4.66 5.83
N CYS A 85 -4.97 -4.01 5.68
CA CYS A 85 -4.70 -2.71 6.28
C CYS A 85 -3.79 -1.90 5.36
N GLY A 86 -3.97 -0.58 5.35
CA GLY A 86 -3.22 0.36 4.54
C GLY A 86 -3.08 1.70 5.24
N ALA A 87 -2.09 2.46 4.81
CA ALA A 87 -1.91 3.85 5.20
C ALA A 87 -1.95 4.71 3.94
N GLU A 88 -2.62 5.85 4.01
CA GLU A 88 -2.73 6.81 2.91
C GLU A 88 -2.50 8.23 3.42
N PHE A 89 -2.16 9.13 2.50
CA PHE A 89 -2.23 10.58 2.70
C PHE A 89 -1.51 11.06 3.96
N SER A 90 -0.33 10.50 4.21
CA SER A 90 0.58 10.70 5.37
C SER A 90 0.02 10.40 6.77
N GLN A 91 -1.30 10.35 6.95
CA GLN A 91 -1.94 10.36 8.27
C GLN A 91 -3.20 9.52 8.39
N GLU A 92 -3.68 8.93 7.29
CA GLU A 92 -4.89 8.13 7.26
C GLU A 92 -4.56 6.64 7.31
N CYS A 93 -5.36 5.89 8.05
CA CYS A 93 -5.29 4.43 8.07
C CYS A 93 -6.62 3.87 7.58
N PHE A 94 -6.55 2.84 6.74
CA PHE A 94 -7.72 2.15 6.21
C PHE A 94 -7.59 0.63 6.39
N ALA A 95 -8.72 -0.06 6.43
CA ALA A 95 -8.77 -1.51 6.62
C ALA A 95 -9.95 -2.17 5.91
N SER A 96 -9.83 -3.47 5.69
CA SER A 96 -10.89 -4.32 5.17
C SER A 96 -10.74 -5.77 5.63
N ASN A 97 -11.83 -6.53 5.55
CA ASN A 97 -11.83 -7.99 5.64
C ASN A 97 -12.00 -8.66 4.27
N THR A 98 -12.21 -7.87 3.22
CA THR A 98 -12.17 -8.34 1.83
C THR A 98 -10.84 -7.93 1.19
N PRO A 99 -10.27 -8.79 0.33
CA PRO A 99 -9.05 -8.45 -0.38
C PRO A 99 -9.27 -7.24 -1.29
N PRO A 100 -8.30 -6.32 -1.41
CA PRO A 100 -8.37 -5.21 -2.35
C PRO A 100 -8.43 -5.72 -3.79
N ALA A 101 -9.24 -5.05 -4.62
CA ALA A 101 -9.34 -5.38 -6.04
C ALA A 101 -7.98 -5.14 -6.73
N THR A 102 -7.60 -6.05 -7.62
CA THR A 102 -6.37 -5.99 -8.43
C THR A 102 -6.46 -5.00 -9.57
#